data_AF-A0A7X7RDB8-F1
#
_entry.id   AF-A0A7X7RDB8-F1
#
_cell.length_a   1.000
_cell.length_b   1.000
_cell.length_c   1.000
_cell.angle_alpha   90.00
_cell.angle_beta   90.00
_cell.angle_gamma   90.00
#
_symmetry.space_group_name_H-M   'P 1'
#
loop_
_entity.id
_entity.type
_entity.pdbx_description
1 polymer ?
#
loop_
_entity_poly.entity_id
_entity_poly.type
_entity_poly.pdbx_seq_one_letter_code
_entity_poly.pdbx_strand_id
1 'polypeptide(L)'
;MTVLIIMAIFGGAAYVIVSPLRRHVHMMQQHTYRIDRYWQWYAARWRKEYRKAELVLFLPPLLALINTLAFAIAEICLCGLLLLIYWPRPAREKKPLVFTPRARRLYVLAVALVAADALILLIFPYPLLIGAALIVMCALASLYVIAANWLLGPRERSINDGFLHQAADKIAGLPELVKIGITGSYGKTSTKLIMGAVLGEKYRVCVTPGSFNTPMGVTRVIRETLSPLDEIFVCEMGAKQRGDIAELCALVRPKLGVLTAIGEQHLESFGSVEAIIDTKFELIESLPPDGLAIVNGDDPRIAANLQRSPSRVLRYGLNPEFDYWADQISYGPQGATFVYHHGGESGEFSTCLLGRHMVSNILASLAVADQLGLSLAQMQRAVKALRPIEHRLQLRPAGDYSVIDDAFNANPAGAKAALEVLAAFGGGQKIIVTPGMVELGEREYELNFELGRHMAAVCDWIILVGPAQSRPLREGALAADYARERLIVVADLNEARQHLGRIVRPGDVVLFENDLPDTYNE
;
A
#
# COMPACT_ATOMS: atom_id res chain seq x y z
N MET A 1 3.11 -57.24 1.07
CA MET A 1 3.51 -56.29 0.00
C MET A 1 2.40 -55.30 -0.31
N THR A 2 1.15 -55.75 -0.48
CA THR A 2 -0.02 -54.92 -0.83
C THR A 2 -0.34 -53.81 0.19
N VAL A 3 -0.28 -54.10 1.50
CA VAL A 3 -0.61 -53.13 2.56
C VAL A 3 0.39 -51.96 2.65
N LEU A 4 1.69 -52.25 2.46
CA LEU A 4 2.76 -51.23 2.46
C LEU A 4 2.68 -50.30 1.25
N ILE A 5 2.35 -50.86 0.08
CA ILE A 5 2.12 -50.08 -1.15
C ILE A 5 0.89 -49.19 -0.99
N ILE A 6 -0.20 -49.73 -0.44
CA ILE A 6 -1.41 -48.97 -0.14
C ILE A 6 -1.11 -47.83 0.84
N MET A 7 -0.40 -48.08 1.95
CA MET A 7 -0.02 -47.02 2.90
C MET A 7 0.89 -45.94 2.28
N ALA A 8 1.84 -46.32 1.42
CA ALA A 8 2.71 -45.37 0.72
C ALA A 8 1.93 -44.51 -0.30
N ILE A 9 0.97 -45.10 -1.01
CA ILE A 9 0.05 -44.39 -1.92
C ILE A 9 -0.83 -43.41 -1.13
N PHE A 10 -1.41 -43.83 0.00
CA PHE A 10 -2.23 -42.95 0.85
C PHE A 10 -1.41 -41.83 1.50
N GLY A 11 -0.19 -42.11 1.98
CA GLY A 11 0.69 -41.10 2.56
C GLY A 11 1.20 -40.08 1.52
N GLY A 12 1.56 -40.55 0.33
CA GLY A 12 1.94 -39.70 -0.80
C GLY A 12 0.76 -38.85 -1.30
N ALA A 13 -0.42 -39.45 -1.44
CA ALA A 13 -1.64 -38.75 -1.83
C ALA A 13 -2.02 -37.67 -0.81
N ALA A 14 -1.96 -37.97 0.49
CA ALA A 14 -2.24 -36.98 1.54
C ALA A 14 -1.29 -35.77 1.46
N TYR A 15 0.00 -35.99 1.21
CA TYR A 15 0.96 -34.90 1.03
C TYR A 15 0.70 -34.07 -0.24
N VAL A 16 0.40 -34.74 -1.36
CA VAL A 16 0.10 -34.09 -2.66
C VAL A 16 -1.18 -33.27 -2.61
N ILE A 17 -2.17 -33.69 -1.82
CA ILE A 17 -3.43 -32.98 -1.64
C ILE A 17 -3.29 -31.77 -0.71
N VAL A 18 -2.52 -31.92 0.38
CA VAL A 18 -2.41 -30.89 1.43
C VAL A 18 -1.47 -29.74 1.03
N SER A 19 -0.47 -30.02 0.20
CA SER A 19 0.48 -29.00 -0.28
C SER A 19 -0.19 -27.87 -1.11
N PRO A 20 -1.03 -28.15 -2.13
CA PRO A 20 -1.80 -27.13 -2.87
C PRO A 20 -2.74 -26.32 -1.98
N LEU A 21 -3.38 -26.93 -0.99
CA LEU A 21 -4.26 -26.21 -0.05
C LEU A 21 -3.49 -25.12 0.69
N ARG A 22 -2.26 -25.40 1.14
CA ARG A 22 -1.42 -24.41 1.83
C ARG A 22 -1.12 -23.22 0.93
N ARG A 23 -0.83 -23.47 -0.36
CA ARG A 23 -0.62 -22.41 -1.36
C ARG A 23 -1.89 -21.59 -1.59
N HIS A 24 -3.04 -22.22 -1.78
CA HIS A 24 -4.29 -21.49 -1.99
C HIS A 24 -4.73 -20.71 -0.75
N VAL A 25 -4.49 -21.21 0.47
CA VAL A 25 -4.68 -20.44 1.71
C VAL A 25 -3.73 -19.25 1.77
N HIS A 26 -2.48 -19.40 1.33
CA HIS A 26 -1.54 -18.30 1.21
C HIS A 26 -2.04 -17.22 0.26
N MET A 27 -2.46 -17.60 -0.95
CA MET A 27 -3.00 -16.66 -1.93
C MET A 27 -4.29 -16.00 -1.45
N MET A 28 -5.18 -16.76 -0.82
CA MET A 28 -6.40 -16.21 -0.20
C MET A 28 -6.05 -15.17 0.88
N GLN A 29 -5.00 -15.40 1.69
CA GLN A 29 -4.51 -14.42 2.67
C GLN A 29 -3.97 -13.16 1.99
N GLN A 30 -3.17 -13.28 0.93
CA GLN A 30 -2.65 -12.12 0.18
C GLN A 30 -3.78 -11.28 -0.46
N HIS A 31 -4.90 -11.91 -0.84
CA HIS A 31 -6.09 -11.24 -1.35
C HIS A 31 -7.12 -10.85 -0.27
N THR A 32 -6.69 -10.75 0.99
CA THR A 32 -7.53 -10.30 2.11
C THR A 32 -8.79 -11.17 2.30
N TYR A 33 -8.72 -12.44 1.90
CA TYR A 33 -9.80 -13.44 1.96
C TYR A 33 -11.08 -13.05 1.20
N ARG A 34 -10.95 -12.14 0.23
CA ARG A 34 -12.03 -11.76 -0.69
C ARG A 34 -12.07 -12.71 -1.87
N ILE A 35 -13.20 -13.41 -2.02
CA ILE A 35 -13.39 -14.44 -3.04
C ILE A 35 -13.28 -13.84 -4.45
N ASP A 36 -13.83 -12.64 -4.66
CA ASP A 36 -13.81 -11.93 -5.94
C ASP A 36 -12.37 -11.57 -6.38
N ARG A 37 -11.56 -11.01 -5.49
CA ARG A 37 -10.15 -10.67 -5.78
C ARG A 37 -9.30 -11.91 -6.00
N TYR A 38 -9.51 -12.93 -5.18
CA TYR A 38 -8.87 -14.22 -5.35
C TYR A 38 -9.22 -14.84 -6.70
N TRP A 39 -10.49 -14.77 -7.10
CA TRP A 39 -10.95 -15.30 -8.38
C TRP A 39 -10.38 -14.54 -9.57
N GLN A 40 -10.33 -13.21 -9.54
CA GLN A 40 -9.69 -12.40 -10.58
C GLN A 40 -8.21 -12.77 -10.75
N TRP A 41 -7.48 -12.88 -9.64
CA TRP A 41 -6.08 -13.33 -9.64
C TRP A 41 -5.93 -14.75 -10.22
N TYR A 42 -6.79 -15.67 -9.77
CA TYR A 42 -6.78 -17.05 -10.20
C TYR A 42 -7.08 -17.16 -11.70
N ALA A 43 -8.11 -16.45 -12.18
CA ALA A 43 -8.49 -16.40 -13.59
C ALA A 43 -7.45 -15.70 -14.48
N ALA A 44 -6.67 -14.74 -13.97
CA ALA A 44 -5.56 -14.15 -14.74
C ALA A 44 -4.36 -15.09 -14.86
N ARG A 45 -4.16 -15.97 -13.87
CA ARG A 45 -2.98 -16.85 -13.78
C ARG A 45 -3.27 -18.33 -14.02
N TRP A 46 -4.53 -18.72 -14.27
CA TRP A 46 -4.90 -20.13 -14.38
C TRP A 46 -4.06 -20.85 -15.45
N ARG A 47 -3.69 -20.21 -16.56
CA ARG A 47 -2.81 -20.80 -17.61
C ARG A 47 -1.33 -20.97 -17.18
N LYS A 48 -0.86 -20.21 -16.20
CA LYS A 48 0.49 -20.32 -15.60
C LYS A 48 0.49 -21.25 -14.38
N GLU A 49 -0.62 -21.31 -13.65
CA GLU A 49 -0.82 -22.17 -12.48
C GLU A 49 -1.14 -23.61 -12.91
N TYR A 50 -2.02 -23.79 -13.91
CA TYR A 50 -2.35 -25.07 -14.54
C TYR A 50 -1.42 -25.30 -15.72
N ARG A 51 -0.45 -26.19 -15.55
CA ARG A 51 0.44 -26.57 -16.66
C ARG A 51 -0.31 -27.51 -17.61
N LYS A 52 0.02 -27.50 -18.90
CA LYS A 52 -0.47 -28.48 -19.91
C LYS A 52 -0.37 -29.95 -19.45
N ALA A 53 0.46 -30.24 -18.45
CA ALA A 53 0.59 -31.52 -17.79
C ALA A 53 -0.69 -32.00 -17.07
N GLU A 54 -1.64 -31.12 -16.75
CA GLU A 54 -2.91 -31.52 -16.14
C GLU A 54 -3.89 -32.20 -17.10
N LEU A 55 -3.66 -32.09 -18.42
CA LEU A 55 -4.36 -32.91 -19.41
C LEU A 55 -4.01 -34.40 -19.29
N VAL A 56 -2.85 -34.72 -18.71
CA VAL A 56 -2.41 -36.10 -18.42
C VAL A 56 -3.25 -36.72 -17.29
N LEU A 57 -3.96 -35.90 -16.50
CA LEU A 57 -4.86 -36.38 -15.42
C LEU A 57 -6.09 -37.11 -15.95
N PHE A 58 -6.47 -36.88 -17.21
CA PHE A 58 -7.60 -37.55 -17.87
C PHE A 58 -7.19 -38.83 -18.60
N LEU A 59 -5.89 -39.13 -18.71
CA LEU A 59 -5.38 -40.32 -19.39
C LEU A 59 -5.72 -41.66 -18.69
N PRO A 60 -5.67 -41.77 -17.34
CA PRO A 60 -5.95 -43.02 -16.65
C PRO A 60 -7.39 -43.50 -16.82
N PRO A 61 -8.46 -42.68 -16.64
CA PRO A 61 -9.84 -43.14 -16.87
C PRO A 61 -10.07 -43.75 -18.26
N LEU A 62 -9.38 -43.24 -19.28
CA LEU A 62 -9.41 -43.78 -20.65
C LEU A 62 -8.69 -45.14 -20.77
N LEU A 63 -7.60 -45.34 -20.05
CA LEU A 63 -6.83 -46.60 -20.02
C LEU A 63 -7.51 -47.68 -19.15
N ALA A 64 -8.38 -47.29 -18.21
CA ALA A 64 -9.17 -48.20 -17.37
C ALA A 64 -10.14 -49.07 -18.17
N LEU A 65 -10.54 -48.60 -19.36
CA LEU A 65 -11.43 -49.29 -20.27
C LEU A 65 -10.73 -50.47 -21.02
N ILE A 66 -9.41 -50.60 -20.93
CA ILE A 66 -8.61 -51.49 -21.79
C ILE A 66 -7.94 -52.61 -20.99
N ASN A 67 -7.27 -52.32 -19.86
CA ASN A 67 -6.54 -53.33 -19.09
C ASN A 67 -6.25 -52.86 -17.64
N THR A 68 -6.68 -53.65 -16.65
CA THR A 68 -6.54 -53.35 -15.21
C THR A 68 -5.09 -53.31 -14.70
N LEU A 69 -4.18 -54.11 -15.26
CA LEU A 69 -2.76 -54.09 -14.84
C LEU A 69 -1.99 -52.91 -15.46
N ALA A 70 -2.25 -52.61 -16.73
CA ALA A 70 -1.68 -51.43 -17.40
C ALA A 70 -2.16 -50.14 -16.75
N PHE A 71 -3.43 -50.10 -16.31
CA PHE A 71 -4.00 -49.00 -15.56
C PHE A 71 -3.30 -48.78 -14.21
N ALA A 72 -3.07 -49.83 -13.41
CA ALA A 72 -2.41 -49.70 -12.10
C ALA A 72 -0.96 -49.17 -12.22
N ILE A 73 -0.22 -49.60 -13.24
CA ILE A 73 1.14 -49.09 -13.51
C ILE A 73 1.08 -47.63 -13.98
N ALA A 74 0.13 -47.29 -14.86
CA ALA A 74 -0.07 -45.91 -15.31
C ALA A 74 -0.44 -44.95 -14.17
N GLU A 75 -1.26 -45.39 -13.21
CA GLU A 75 -1.59 -44.61 -12.00
C GLU A 75 -0.37 -44.35 -11.13
N ILE A 76 0.46 -45.36 -10.85
CA ILE A 76 1.67 -45.18 -10.04
C ILE A 76 2.63 -44.20 -10.72
N CYS A 77 2.82 -44.33 -12.04
CA CYS A 77 3.64 -43.42 -12.84
C CYS A 77 3.06 -41.99 -12.85
N LEU A 78 1.73 -41.85 -12.94
CA LEU A 78 1.07 -40.55 -12.90
C LEU A 78 1.20 -39.90 -11.52
N CYS A 79 0.97 -40.64 -10.43
CA CYS A 79 1.19 -40.16 -9.06
C CYS A 79 2.64 -39.71 -8.85
N GLY A 80 3.63 -40.46 -9.36
CA GLY A 80 5.04 -40.07 -9.32
C GLY A 80 5.34 -38.81 -10.15
N LEU A 81 4.75 -38.69 -11.34
CA LEU A 81 4.87 -37.49 -12.18
C LEU A 81 4.22 -36.27 -11.53
N LEU A 82 3.07 -36.44 -10.87
CA LEU A 82 2.38 -35.39 -10.15
C LEU A 82 3.16 -34.95 -8.91
N LEU A 83 3.74 -35.88 -8.18
CA LEU A 83 4.69 -35.58 -7.10
C LEU A 83 5.84 -34.71 -7.58
N LEU A 84 6.35 -34.92 -8.80
CA LEU A 84 7.41 -34.11 -9.42
C LEU A 84 6.92 -32.75 -9.95
N ILE A 85 5.69 -32.67 -10.47
CA ILE A 85 5.08 -31.44 -11.00
C ILE A 85 4.69 -30.50 -9.86
N TYR A 86 4.01 -31.03 -8.84
CA TYR A 86 3.56 -30.33 -7.65
C TYR A 86 4.61 -30.34 -6.53
N TRP A 87 5.79 -30.92 -6.78
CA TRP A 87 6.94 -30.73 -5.91
C TRP A 87 7.15 -29.22 -5.73
N PRO A 88 7.15 -28.71 -4.48
CA PRO A 88 7.19 -27.30 -4.24
C PRO A 88 8.49 -26.73 -4.81
N ARG A 89 8.41 -26.05 -5.96
CA ARG A 89 9.47 -25.15 -6.39
C ARG A 89 9.36 -23.90 -5.53
N PRO A 90 10.40 -23.52 -4.79
CA PRO A 90 10.35 -22.31 -3.98
C PRO A 90 10.21 -21.11 -4.93
N ALA A 91 8.97 -20.64 -5.11
CA ALA A 91 8.75 -19.31 -5.62
C ALA A 91 9.14 -18.35 -4.50
N ARG A 92 10.07 -17.44 -4.79
CA ARG A 92 10.41 -16.32 -3.88
C ARG A 92 9.24 -15.34 -3.87
N GLU A 93 8.17 -15.68 -3.16
CA GLU A 93 7.07 -14.75 -2.91
C GLU A 93 7.53 -13.72 -1.88
N LYS A 94 7.28 -12.43 -2.16
CA LYS A 94 7.79 -11.31 -1.33
C LYS A 94 7.30 -11.36 0.13
N LYS A 95 6.19 -12.04 0.43
CA LYS A 95 5.65 -12.20 1.79
C LYS A 95 5.29 -13.67 2.05
N PRO A 96 5.75 -14.27 3.17
CA PRO A 96 5.44 -15.66 3.50
C PRO A 96 4.02 -15.83 4.11
N LEU A 97 3.47 -17.04 3.99
CA LEU A 97 2.24 -17.43 4.68
C LEU A 97 2.43 -17.33 6.21
N VAL A 98 1.62 -16.50 6.85
CA VAL A 98 1.53 -16.41 8.31
C VAL A 98 0.26 -17.10 8.78
N PHE A 99 0.39 -18.18 9.56
CA PHE A 99 -0.75 -18.91 10.12
C PHE A 99 -1.41 -18.16 11.29
N THR A 100 -2.14 -17.10 10.94
CA THR A 100 -3.07 -16.39 11.85
C THR A 100 -4.20 -17.31 12.30
N PRO A 101 -4.93 -17.00 13.40
CA PRO A 101 -6.09 -17.79 13.81
C PRO A 101 -7.12 -18.02 12.69
N ARG A 102 -7.36 -17.00 11.85
CA ARG A 102 -8.22 -17.11 10.66
C ARG A 102 -7.64 -18.05 9.61
N ALA A 103 -6.35 -17.89 9.27
CA ALA A 103 -5.67 -18.77 8.31
C ALA A 103 -5.67 -20.23 8.78
N ARG A 104 -5.48 -20.47 10.08
CA ARG A 104 -5.57 -21.81 10.69
C ARG A 104 -6.98 -22.40 10.55
N ARG A 105 -8.03 -21.64 10.91
CA ARG A 105 -9.42 -22.10 10.75
C ARG A 105 -9.74 -22.43 9.30
N LEU A 106 -9.35 -21.55 8.38
CA LEU A 106 -9.54 -21.75 6.94
C LEU A 106 -8.84 -23.01 6.44
N TYR A 107 -7.56 -23.17 6.78
CA TYR A 107 -6.78 -24.33 6.37
C TYR A 107 -7.33 -25.63 6.96
N VAL A 108 -7.67 -25.65 8.26
CA VAL A 108 -8.26 -26.82 8.92
C VAL A 108 -9.59 -27.20 8.29
N LEU A 109 -10.47 -26.24 8.01
CA LEU A 109 -11.74 -26.54 7.35
C LEU A 109 -11.55 -27.03 5.92
N ALA A 110 -10.63 -26.43 5.15
CA ALA A 110 -10.32 -26.88 3.80
C ALA A 110 -9.78 -28.32 3.78
N VAL A 111 -8.87 -28.67 4.71
CA VAL A 111 -8.39 -30.04 4.89
C VAL A 111 -9.53 -30.98 5.31
N ALA A 112 -10.44 -30.54 6.17
CA ALA A 112 -11.59 -31.34 6.61
C ALA A 112 -12.57 -31.63 5.46
N LEU A 113 -12.84 -30.65 4.59
CA LEU A 113 -13.68 -30.85 3.40
C LEU A 113 -13.07 -31.87 2.44
N VAL A 114 -11.77 -31.74 2.18
CA VAL A 114 -11.02 -32.72 1.39
C VAL A 114 -11.04 -34.10 2.05
N ALA A 115 -10.84 -34.20 3.36
CA ALA A 115 -10.87 -35.48 4.06
C ALA A 115 -12.26 -36.14 4.02
N ALA A 116 -13.33 -35.34 4.08
CA ALA A 116 -14.70 -35.82 3.96
C ALA A 116 -14.97 -36.41 2.57
N ASP A 117 -14.57 -35.72 1.50
CA ASP A 117 -14.71 -36.22 0.14
C ASP A 117 -13.86 -37.47 -0.09
N ALA A 118 -12.63 -37.51 0.44
CA ALA A 118 -11.79 -38.70 0.39
C ALA A 118 -12.43 -39.89 1.11
N LEU A 119 -13.09 -39.66 2.26
CA LEU A 119 -13.80 -40.71 2.99
C LEU A 119 -15.01 -41.23 2.22
N ILE A 120 -15.75 -40.35 1.54
CA ILE A 120 -16.87 -40.74 0.66
C ILE A 120 -16.37 -41.62 -0.49
N LEU A 121 -15.22 -41.30 -1.07
CA LEU A 121 -14.61 -42.11 -2.14
C LEU A 121 -14.26 -43.53 -1.67
N LEU A 122 -13.87 -43.71 -0.41
CA LEU A 122 -13.54 -45.02 0.17
C LEU A 122 -14.76 -45.95 0.33
N ILE A 123 -15.99 -45.43 0.23
CA ILE A 123 -17.22 -46.23 0.29
C ILE A 123 -17.43 -47.02 -1.02
N PHE A 124 -16.86 -46.54 -2.14
CA PHE A 124 -17.05 -47.16 -3.44
C PHE A 124 -16.05 -48.30 -3.68
N PRO A 125 -16.48 -49.47 -4.20
CA PRO A 125 -15.65 -50.67 -4.34
C PRO A 125 -14.66 -50.61 -5.53
N TYR A 126 -14.30 -49.41 -5.97
CA TYR A 126 -13.49 -49.18 -7.17
C TYR A 126 -12.18 -48.46 -6.79
N PRO A 127 -11.17 -49.18 -6.27
CA PRO A 127 -9.91 -48.59 -5.81
C PRO A 127 -9.17 -47.78 -6.90
N LEU A 128 -9.41 -48.14 -8.17
CA LEU A 128 -8.88 -47.46 -9.35
C LEU A 128 -9.59 -46.14 -9.67
N LEU A 129 -10.85 -45.97 -9.28
CA LEU A 129 -11.55 -44.68 -9.38
C LEU A 129 -11.18 -43.74 -8.22
N ILE A 130 -10.75 -44.30 -7.09
CA ILE A 130 -10.31 -43.54 -5.91
C ILE A 130 -9.02 -42.78 -6.22
N GLY A 131 -8.03 -43.39 -6.88
CA GLY A 131 -6.78 -42.73 -7.27
C GLY A 131 -7.01 -41.55 -8.22
N ALA A 132 -7.77 -41.75 -9.30
CA ALA A 132 -8.19 -40.69 -10.21
C ALA A 132 -8.98 -39.56 -9.51
N ALA A 133 -9.87 -39.91 -8.57
CA ALA A 133 -10.64 -38.92 -7.82
C ALA A 133 -9.76 -38.09 -6.87
N LEU A 134 -8.78 -38.69 -6.19
CA LEU A 134 -7.81 -37.97 -5.34
C LEU A 134 -6.97 -36.96 -6.14
N ILE A 135 -6.65 -37.29 -7.40
CA ILE A 135 -5.96 -36.39 -8.33
C ILE A 135 -6.86 -35.21 -8.70
N VAL A 136 -8.12 -35.46 -9.05
CA VAL A 136 -9.09 -34.39 -9.33
C VAL A 136 -9.24 -33.49 -8.10
N MET A 137 -9.30 -34.04 -6.89
CA MET A 137 -9.37 -33.25 -5.66
C MET A 137 -8.15 -32.33 -5.46
N CYS A 138 -6.94 -32.74 -5.87
CA CYS A 138 -5.77 -31.86 -5.87
C CYS A 138 -5.96 -30.67 -6.82
N ALA A 139 -6.46 -30.94 -8.03
CA ALA A 139 -6.78 -29.91 -9.01
C ALA A 139 -7.97 -29.03 -8.58
N LEU A 140 -8.77 -29.45 -7.60
CA LEU A 140 -9.87 -28.66 -7.03
C LEU A 140 -9.53 -28.00 -5.69
N ALA A 141 -8.25 -28.03 -5.27
CA ALA A 141 -7.80 -27.42 -4.00
C ALA A 141 -8.23 -25.95 -3.85
N SER A 142 -8.24 -25.18 -4.95
CA SER A 142 -8.74 -23.81 -4.99
C SER A 142 -10.22 -23.70 -4.60
N LEU A 143 -11.06 -24.62 -5.08
CA LEU A 143 -12.49 -24.66 -4.77
C LEU A 143 -12.75 -25.04 -3.31
N TYR A 144 -11.99 -25.98 -2.74
CA TYR A 144 -12.09 -26.32 -1.32
C TYR A 144 -11.77 -25.12 -0.42
N VAL A 145 -10.75 -24.32 -0.77
CA VAL A 145 -10.41 -23.11 -0.01
C VAL A 145 -11.49 -22.04 -0.17
N ILE A 146 -12.06 -21.86 -1.37
CA ILE A 146 -13.21 -20.95 -1.57
C ILE A 146 -14.41 -21.39 -0.73
N ALA A 147 -14.77 -22.67 -0.79
CA ALA A 147 -15.89 -23.25 -0.05
C ALA A 147 -15.69 -23.12 1.46
N ALA A 148 -14.50 -23.44 1.97
CA ALA A 148 -14.14 -23.26 3.37
C ALA A 148 -14.24 -21.79 3.80
N ASN A 149 -13.79 -20.84 2.99
CA ASN A 149 -13.89 -19.41 3.30
C ASN A 149 -15.35 -18.94 3.32
N TRP A 150 -16.19 -19.45 2.41
CA TRP A 150 -17.63 -19.15 2.38
C TRP A 150 -18.34 -19.71 3.62
N LEU A 151 -18.10 -20.98 3.97
CA LEU A 151 -18.66 -21.64 5.16
C LEU A 151 -18.23 -20.98 6.47
N LEU A 152 -16.98 -20.50 6.55
CA LEU A 152 -16.49 -19.75 7.72
C LEU A 152 -17.03 -18.32 7.79
N GLY A 153 -17.60 -17.79 6.70
CA GLY A 153 -18.07 -16.41 6.58
C GLY A 153 -18.89 -15.92 7.79
N PRO A 154 -19.96 -16.60 8.20
CA PRO A 154 -20.78 -16.20 9.35
C PRO A 154 -19.98 -16.15 10.67
N ARG A 155 -19.11 -17.14 10.89
CA ARG A 155 -18.27 -17.20 12.09
C ARG A 155 -17.22 -16.10 12.11
N GLU A 156 -16.56 -15.85 10.98
CA GLU A 156 -15.57 -14.77 10.87
C GLU A 156 -16.21 -13.39 11.04
N ARG A 157 -17.42 -13.18 10.51
CA ARG A 157 -18.19 -11.95 10.75
C ARG A 157 -18.48 -11.79 12.24
N SER A 158 -19.06 -12.80 12.89
CA SER A 158 -19.34 -12.74 14.33
C SER A 158 -18.10 -12.46 15.19
N ILE A 159 -16.94 -13.04 14.84
CA ILE A 159 -15.67 -12.74 15.52
C ILE A 159 -15.26 -11.28 15.30
N ASN A 160 -15.32 -10.78 14.06
CA ASN A 160 -14.98 -9.40 13.73
C ASN A 160 -15.92 -8.41 14.42
N ASP A 161 -17.23 -8.68 14.43
CA ASP A 161 -18.25 -7.88 15.09
C ASP A 161 -18.00 -7.81 16.59
N GLY A 162 -17.62 -8.94 17.21
CA GLY A 162 -17.21 -8.97 18.62
C GLY A 162 -16.00 -8.07 18.91
N PHE A 163 -15.01 -8.02 18.01
CA PHE A 163 -13.89 -7.09 18.15
C PHE A 163 -14.29 -5.64 17.90
N LEU A 164 -15.16 -5.38 16.92
CA LEU A 164 -15.70 -4.05 16.65
C LEU A 164 -16.46 -3.50 17.85
N HIS A 165 -17.34 -4.30 18.47
CA HIS A 165 -18.05 -3.91 19.69
C HIS A 165 -17.09 -3.61 20.84
N GLN A 166 -16.09 -4.47 21.09
CA GLN A 166 -15.08 -4.19 22.12
C GLN A 166 -14.30 -2.89 21.87
N ALA A 167 -14.00 -2.57 20.61
CA ALA A 167 -13.34 -1.31 20.26
C ALA A 167 -14.28 -0.11 20.45
N ALA A 168 -15.53 -0.23 20.01
CA ALA A 168 -16.55 0.80 20.16
C ALA A 168 -16.82 1.11 21.64
N ASP A 169 -16.98 0.07 22.48
CA ASP A 169 -17.18 0.20 23.92
C ASP A 169 -15.97 0.87 24.59
N LYS A 170 -14.76 0.48 24.20
CA LYS A 170 -13.53 1.07 24.73
C LYS A 170 -13.39 2.55 24.39
N ILE A 171 -13.65 2.95 23.14
CA ILE A 171 -13.65 4.38 22.77
C ILE A 171 -14.79 5.13 23.46
N ALA A 172 -15.98 4.55 23.57
CA ALA A 172 -17.11 5.18 24.23
C ALA A 172 -16.87 5.39 25.73
N GLY A 173 -16.08 4.51 26.37
CA GLY A 173 -15.63 4.64 27.75
C GLY A 173 -14.56 5.72 28.00
N LEU A 174 -14.11 6.44 26.97
CA LEU A 174 -13.12 7.52 27.05
C LEU A 174 -13.74 8.85 26.58
N PRO A 175 -14.63 9.48 27.37
CA PRO A 175 -15.40 10.65 26.91
C PRO A 175 -14.53 11.89 26.65
N GLU A 176 -13.42 12.04 27.38
CA GLU A 176 -12.48 13.18 27.23
C GLU A 176 -11.48 12.98 26.08
N LEU A 177 -11.44 11.79 25.46
CA LEU A 177 -10.52 11.51 24.36
C LEU A 177 -10.88 12.34 23.14
N VAL A 178 -9.96 13.21 22.71
CA VAL A 178 -10.09 13.94 21.45
C VAL A 178 -9.79 13.01 20.29
N LYS A 179 -10.75 12.88 19.37
CA LYS A 179 -10.66 11.92 18.25
C LYS A 179 -10.60 12.67 16.93
N ILE A 180 -9.54 12.40 16.18
CA ILE A 180 -9.20 13.09 14.94
C ILE A 180 -9.22 12.09 13.81
N GLY A 181 -10.05 12.31 12.79
CA GLY A 181 -10.03 11.56 11.54
C GLY A 181 -9.17 12.27 10.50
N ILE A 182 -8.36 11.53 9.75
CA ILE A 182 -7.57 12.07 8.63
C ILE A 182 -7.87 11.27 7.38
N THR A 183 -8.28 11.94 6.30
CA THR A 183 -8.49 11.30 4.99
C THR A 183 -7.98 12.14 3.82
N GLY A 184 -8.02 11.56 2.63
CA GLY A 184 -7.60 12.13 1.36
C GLY A 184 -7.03 11.07 0.41
N SER A 185 -6.74 11.45 -0.83
CA SER A 185 -6.00 10.60 -1.77
C SER A 185 -4.52 10.54 -1.36
N TYR A 186 -3.89 11.69 -1.15
CA TYR A 186 -2.46 11.78 -0.80
C TYR A 186 -2.26 12.36 0.60
N GLY A 187 -1.03 12.42 1.13
CA GLY A 187 -0.72 13.14 2.38
C GLY A 187 -1.19 12.51 3.69
N LYS A 188 -2.15 11.57 3.69
CA LYS A 188 -2.72 10.92 4.90
C LYS A 188 -1.69 10.44 5.93
N THR A 189 -0.82 9.51 5.54
CA THR A 189 0.14 8.88 6.46
C THR A 189 1.17 9.89 6.95
N SER A 190 1.66 10.78 6.08
CA SER A 190 2.60 11.84 6.47
C SER A 190 1.97 12.81 7.46
N THR A 191 0.77 13.32 7.15
CA THR A 191 0.01 14.22 8.03
C THR A 191 -0.24 13.57 9.38
N LYS A 192 -0.66 12.30 9.41
CA LYS A 192 -0.85 11.56 10.66
C LYS A 192 0.42 11.51 11.52
N LEU A 193 1.56 11.17 10.92
CA LEU A 193 2.83 11.06 11.66
C LEU A 193 3.30 12.43 12.16
N ILE A 194 3.20 13.46 11.33
CA ILE A 194 3.54 14.84 11.69
C ILE A 194 2.63 15.32 12.82
N MET A 195 1.33 15.13 12.69
CA MET A 195 0.34 15.52 13.71
C MET A 195 0.57 14.80 15.04
N GLY A 196 0.89 13.51 15.00
CA GLY A 196 1.28 12.75 16.19
C GLY A 196 2.48 13.36 16.92
N ALA A 197 3.52 13.75 16.17
CA ALA A 197 4.72 14.38 16.72
C ALA A 197 4.44 15.79 17.24
N VAL A 198 3.68 16.61 16.50
CA VAL A 198 3.33 17.98 16.89
C VAL A 198 2.47 17.99 18.15
N LEU A 199 1.40 17.21 18.18
CA LEU A 199 0.51 17.12 19.34
C LEU A 199 1.20 16.47 20.54
N GLY A 200 2.17 15.58 20.30
CA GLY A 200 3.00 14.93 21.31
C GLY A 200 3.85 15.89 22.16
N GLU A 201 4.04 17.14 21.72
CA GLU A 201 4.73 18.18 22.50
C GLU A 201 3.94 18.59 23.76
N LYS A 202 2.61 18.41 23.75
CA LYS A 202 1.72 18.80 24.86
C LYS A 202 0.90 17.64 25.41
N TYR A 203 0.49 16.72 24.55
CA TYR A 203 -0.48 15.68 24.85
C TYR A 203 0.11 14.28 24.74
N ARG A 204 -0.52 13.33 25.43
CA ARG A 204 -0.30 11.92 25.16
C ARG A 204 -1.16 11.48 23.97
N VAL A 205 -0.50 11.14 22.85
CA VAL A 205 -1.17 10.88 21.57
C VAL A 205 -1.04 9.42 21.16
N CYS A 206 -2.16 8.78 20.85
CA CYS A 206 -2.22 7.49 20.18
C CYS A 206 -2.46 7.69 18.69
N VAL A 207 -1.60 7.10 17.86
CA VAL A 207 -1.62 7.25 16.40
C VAL A 207 -1.70 5.87 15.76
N THR A 208 -2.51 5.70 14.71
CA THR A 208 -2.55 4.41 13.99
C THR A 208 -1.19 4.08 13.35
N PRO A 209 -0.58 2.91 13.62
CA PRO A 209 0.74 2.55 13.11
C PRO A 209 0.67 2.22 11.61
N GLY A 210 1.75 2.50 10.87
CA GLY A 210 1.86 2.15 9.44
C GLY A 210 0.67 2.64 8.62
N SER A 211 0.04 1.75 7.86
CA SER A 211 -1.19 2.02 7.07
C SER A 211 -2.42 1.32 7.66
N PHE A 212 -2.55 1.28 8.98
CA PHE A 212 -3.73 0.70 9.66
C PHE A 212 -4.91 1.68 9.53
N ASN A 213 -5.57 1.65 8.38
CA ASN A 213 -6.56 2.63 7.96
C ASN A 213 -7.88 1.99 7.45
N THR A 214 -8.05 0.69 7.68
CA THR A 214 -9.29 -0.07 7.43
C THR A 214 -10.05 -0.30 8.75
N PRO A 215 -11.36 -0.59 8.75
CA PRO A 215 -12.14 -0.83 9.97
C PRO A 215 -11.46 -1.78 10.96
N MET A 216 -11.13 -3.01 10.53
CA MET A 216 -10.46 -3.99 11.40
C MET A 216 -9.04 -3.58 11.82
N GLY A 217 -8.34 -2.81 10.97
CA GLY A 217 -7.04 -2.24 11.33
C GLY A 217 -7.16 -1.25 12.48
N VAL A 218 -8.14 -0.34 12.40
CA VAL A 218 -8.43 0.66 13.44
C VAL A 218 -8.98 -0.01 14.70
N THR A 219 -9.90 -0.97 14.58
CA THR A 219 -10.38 -1.80 15.70
C THR A 219 -9.24 -2.41 16.49
N ARG A 220 -8.21 -2.92 15.80
CA ARG A 220 -7.04 -3.52 16.43
C ARG A 220 -6.24 -2.50 17.23
N VAL A 221 -5.99 -1.31 16.67
CA VAL A 221 -5.26 -0.23 17.36
C VAL A 221 -6.01 0.20 18.61
N ILE A 222 -7.33 0.40 18.51
CA ILE A 222 -8.16 0.76 19.65
C ILE A 222 -8.06 -0.29 20.76
N ARG A 223 -8.18 -1.58 20.42
CA ARG A 223 -8.15 -2.64 21.42
C ARG A 223 -6.78 -2.85 22.04
N GLU A 224 -5.74 -2.91 21.21
CA GLU A 224 -4.40 -3.37 21.60
C GLU A 224 -3.45 -2.24 22.02
N THR A 225 -3.67 -1.01 21.54
CA THR A 225 -2.69 0.09 21.68
C THR A 225 -3.25 1.29 22.43
N LEU A 226 -4.49 1.71 22.15
CA LEU A 226 -5.10 2.86 22.82
C LEU A 226 -5.16 2.63 24.33
N SER A 227 -4.65 3.58 25.09
CA SER A 227 -4.61 3.57 26.55
C SER A 227 -5.64 4.57 27.12
N PRO A 228 -6.23 4.31 28.30
CA PRO A 228 -7.02 5.32 29.00
C PRO A 228 -6.25 6.58 29.40
N LEU A 229 -4.91 6.55 29.35
CA LEU A 229 -4.06 7.72 29.59
C LEU A 229 -3.88 8.59 28.33
N ASP A 230 -4.21 8.07 27.15
CA ASP A 230 -4.08 8.84 25.92
C ASP A 230 -5.17 9.91 25.87
N GLU A 231 -4.77 11.15 25.56
CA GLU A 231 -5.65 12.31 25.50
C GLU A 231 -6.16 12.56 24.08
N ILE A 232 -5.40 12.11 23.08
CA ILE A 232 -5.73 12.28 21.67
C ILE A 232 -5.58 10.95 20.93
N PHE A 233 -6.55 10.63 20.09
CA PHE A 233 -6.47 9.55 19.11
C PHE A 233 -6.51 10.09 17.68
N VAL A 234 -5.41 9.91 16.96
CA VAL A 234 -5.27 10.30 15.54
C VAL A 234 -5.45 9.08 14.65
N CYS A 235 -6.56 9.06 13.93
CA CYS A 235 -6.99 7.94 13.09
C CYS A 235 -6.88 8.30 11.60
N GLU A 236 -5.93 7.67 10.90
CA GLU A 236 -5.93 7.66 9.43
C GLU A 236 -7.07 6.78 8.90
N MET A 237 -7.87 7.34 8.00
CA MET A 237 -9.05 6.69 7.41
C MET A 237 -8.86 6.48 5.90
N GLY A 238 -8.72 5.22 5.51
CA GLY A 238 -8.54 4.80 4.12
C GLY A 238 -9.88 4.42 3.49
N ALA A 239 -10.00 4.63 2.18
CA ALA A 239 -11.15 4.18 1.41
C ALA A 239 -10.74 3.73 0.03
N LYS A 240 -11.44 2.71 -0.49
CA LYS A 240 -11.37 2.20 -1.85
C LYS A 240 -12.72 2.25 -2.58
N GLN A 241 -13.79 2.47 -1.83
CA GLN A 241 -15.17 2.59 -2.32
C GLN A 241 -15.98 3.47 -1.36
N ARG A 242 -17.13 3.94 -1.83
CA ARG A 242 -18.09 4.69 -1.01
C ARG A 242 -18.53 3.87 0.20
N GLY A 243 -18.66 4.53 1.35
CA GLY A 243 -19.06 3.97 2.63
C GLY A 243 -17.90 3.56 3.53
N ASP A 244 -16.69 3.36 2.98
CA ASP A 244 -15.53 2.91 3.75
C ASP A 244 -15.13 3.92 4.85
N ILE A 245 -15.20 5.24 4.57
CA ILE A 245 -14.87 6.27 5.57
C ILE A 245 -16.03 6.45 6.54
N ALA A 246 -17.27 6.42 6.07
CA ALA A 246 -18.45 6.46 6.92
C ALA A 246 -18.44 5.32 7.97
N GLU A 247 -18.03 4.11 7.60
CA GLU A 247 -17.88 2.98 8.53
C GLU A 247 -16.83 3.28 9.63
N LEU A 248 -15.69 3.86 9.25
CA LEU A 248 -14.65 4.28 10.19
C LEU A 248 -15.12 5.41 11.11
N CYS A 249 -15.86 6.38 10.58
CA CYS A 249 -16.48 7.45 11.35
C CYS A 249 -17.52 6.91 12.34
N ALA A 250 -18.30 5.89 11.98
CA ALA A 250 -19.27 5.27 12.88
C ALA A 250 -18.59 4.61 14.10
N LEU A 251 -17.41 4.01 13.90
CA LEU A 251 -16.59 3.41 14.96
C LEU A 251 -15.88 4.47 15.82
N VAL A 252 -15.16 5.40 15.19
CA VAL A 252 -14.29 6.36 15.90
C VAL A 252 -15.07 7.54 16.44
N ARG A 253 -16.08 8.03 15.70
CA ARG A 253 -16.85 9.24 16.00
C ARG A 253 -15.93 10.45 16.25
N PRO A 254 -15.14 10.86 15.23
CA PRO A 254 -14.23 11.99 15.37
C PRO A 254 -15.01 13.29 15.57
N LYS A 255 -14.45 14.20 16.37
CA LYS A 255 -14.92 15.60 16.47
C LYS A 255 -14.12 16.54 15.57
N LEU A 256 -12.91 16.12 15.19
CA LEU A 256 -12.00 16.83 14.29
C LEU A 256 -11.79 15.99 13.04
N GLY A 257 -12.00 16.57 11.86
CA GLY A 257 -11.77 15.91 10.57
C GLY A 257 -10.77 16.68 9.74
N VAL A 258 -9.75 16.01 9.23
CA VAL A 258 -8.70 16.60 8.39
C VAL A 258 -8.77 16.01 6.99
N LEU A 259 -8.96 16.86 5.99
CA LEU A 259 -8.99 16.47 4.59
C LEU A 259 -7.75 17.01 3.87
N THR A 260 -6.92 16.10 3.37
CA THR A 260 -5.57 16.38 2.86
C THR A 260 -5.53 16.75 1.38
N ALA A 261 -6.07 15.92 0.51
CA ALA A 261 -6.16 16.18 -0.94
C ALA A 261 -7.17 15.22 -1.60
N ILE A 262 -7.69 15.59 -2.77
CA ILE A 262 -8.54 14.77 -3.62
C ILE A 262 -7.87 14.61 -5.00
N GLY A 263 -7.21 13.47 -5.18
CA GLY A 263 -6.58 13.06 -6.43
C GLY A 263 -7.19 11.80 -7.04
N GLU A 264 -6.85 11.52 -8.29
CA GLU A 264 -7.30 10.37 -9.10
C GLU A 264 -6.68 9.02 -8.68
N GLN A 265 -6.42 8.85 -7.39
CA GLN A 265 -5.93 7.59 -6.85
C GLN A 265 -7.06 6.56 -6.80
N HIS A 266 -6.76 5.30 -7.16
CA HIS A 266 -7.72 4.19 -7.15
C HIS A 266 -8.95 4.42 -8.05
N LEU A 267 -8.80 5.18 -9.14
CA LEU A 267 -9.89 5.48 -10.05
C LEU A 267 -10.61 4.22 -10.57
N GLU A 268 -9.87 3.13 -10.83
CA GLU A 268 -10.46 1.84 -11.20
C GLU A 268 -11.44 1.27 -10.15
N SER A 269 -11.17 1.48 -8.86
CA SER A 269 -12.04 1.01 -7.77
C SER A 269 -13.22 1.94 -7.52
N PHE A 270 -13.01 3.25 -7.67
CA PHE A 270 -14.03 4.27 -7.42
C PHE A 270 -14.96 4.52 -8.62
N GLY A 271 -14.52 4.20 -9.83
CA GLY A 271 -15.27 4.41 -11.08
C GLY A 271 -15.21 5.85 -11.61
N SER A 272 -15.30 6.87 -10.75
CA SER A 272 -15.21 8.28 -11.16
C SER A 272 -14.56 9.19 -10.12
N VAL A 273 -14.18 10.40 -10.54
CA VAL A 273 -13.61 11.44 -9.64
C VAL A 273 -14.67 11.92 -8.65
N GLU A 274 -15.92 12.03 -9.07
CA GLU A 274 -17.05 12.41 -8.21
C GLU A 274 -17.24 11.39 -7.09
N ALA A 275 -17.12 10.09 -7.38
CA ALA A 275 -17.19 9.05 -6.36
C ALA A 275 -16.02 9.16 -5.35
N ILE A 276 -14.83 9.57 -5.80
CA ILE A 276 -13.69 9.87 -4.91
C ILE A 276 -14.03 11.05 -4.01
N ILE A 277 -14.54 12.15 -4.57
CA ILE A 277 -14.96 13.35 -3.82
C ILE A 277 -15.97 12.96 -2.76
N ASP A 278 -17.08 12.33 -3.15
CA ASP A 278 -18.14 11.89 -2.25
C ASP A 278 -17.58 11.04 -1.12
N THR A 279 -16.75 10.05 -1.45
CA THR A 279 -16.18 9.16 -0.43
C THR A 279 -15.25 9.91 0.52
N LYS A 280 -14.40 10.84 0.04
CA LYS A 280 -13.50 11.59 0.95
C LYS A 280 -14.27 12.57 1.83
N PHE A 281 -15.37 13.14 1.33
CA PHE A 281 -16.23 14.03 2.09
C PHE A 281 -17.03 13.32 3.19
N GLU A 282 -17.19 11.99 3.15
CA GLU A 282 -17.84 11.22 4.23
C GLU A 282 -17.26 11.54 5.62
N LEU A 283 -15.95 11.81 5.74
CA LEU A 283 -15.36 12.22 7.01
C LEU A 283 -15.93 13.56 7.48
N ILE A 284 -15.95 14.54 6.58
CA ILE A 284 -16.38 15.91 6.87
C ILE A 284 -17.88 15.96 7.16
N GLU A 285 -18.67 15.18 6.42
CA GLU A 285 -20.12 15.04 6.61
C GLU A 285 -20.48 14.29 7.91
N SER A 286 -19.60 13.41 8.39
CA SER A 286 -19.81 12.63 9.62
C SER A 286 -19.45 13.40 10.89
N LEU A 287 -18.85 14.59 10.77
CA LEU A 287 -18.53 15.41 11.94
C LEU A 287 -19.82 15.94 12.59
N PRO A 288 -19.86 16.06 13.92
CA PRO A 288 -21.01 16.64 14.60
C PRO A 288 -21.06 18.16 14.38
N PRO A 289 -22.22 18.83 14.61
CA PRO A 289 -22.33 20.28 14.43
C PRO A 289 -21.36 21.10 15.29
N ASP A 290 -20.98 20.62 16.48
CA ASP A 290 -19.96 21.20 17.36
C ASP A 290 -18.53 20.78 16.99
N GLY A 291 -18.35 20.03 15.91
CA GLY A 291 -17.07 19.57 15.39
C GLY A 291 -16.32 20.63 14.59
N LEU A 292 -15.17 20.24 14.05
CA LEU A 292 -14.32 21.11 13.24
C LEU A 292 -13.68 20.33 12.08
N ALA A 293 -13.87 20.84 10.88
CA ALA A 293 -13.22 20.40 9.67
C ALA A 293 -12.01 21.28 9.35
N ILE A 294 -10.85 20.66 9.15
CA ILE A 294 -9.61 21.32 8.71
C ILE A 294 -9.25 20.77 7.33
N VAL A 295 -9.31 21.63 6.32
CA VAL A 295 -9.32 21.18 4.92
C VAL A 295 -8.28 21.91 4.09
N ASN A 296 -7.67 21.20 3.14
CA ASN A 296 -6.71 21.81 2.22
C ASN A 296 -7.43 22.77 1.25
N GLY A 297 -7.16 24.06 1.40
CA GLY A 297 -7.69 25.12 0.54
C GLY A 297 -7.04 25.18 -0.84
N ASP A 298 -5.83 24.62 -1.01
CA ASP A 298 -5.15 24.59 -2.31
C ASP A 298 -5.81 23.61 -3.30
N ASP A 299 -6.67 22.71 -2.82
CA ASP A 299 -7.37 21.74 -3.67
C ASP A 299 -8.74 22.30 -4.13
N PRO A 300 -8.92 22.58 -5.43
CA PRO A 300 -10.16 23.16 -5.94
C PRO A 300 -11.38 22.22 -5.78
N ARG A 301 -11.16 20.90 -5.75
CA ARG A 301 -12.24 19.91 -5.57
C ARG A 301 -12.75 19.95 -4.13
N ILE A 302 -11.87 20.21 -3.17
CA ILE A 302 -12.24 20.44 -1.77
C ILE A 302 -12.98 21.79 -1.64
N ALA A 303 -12.41 22.87 -2.20
CA ALA A 303 -12.99 24.20 -2.12
C ALA A 303 -14.43 24.27 -2.66
N ALA A 304 -14.73 23.55 -3.76
CA ALA A 304 -16.06 23.51 -4.37
C ALA A 304 -17.12 22.72 -3.56
N ASN A 305 -16.72 22.02 -2.50
CA ASN A 305 -17.57 21.10 -1.75
C ASN A 305 -17.68 21.42 -0.23
N LEU A 306 -17.14 22.55 0.22
CA LEU A 306 -17.10 22.90 1.66
C LEU A 306 -18.48 23.05 2.31
N GLN A 307 -19.49 23.44 1.53
CA GLN A 307 -20.90 23.56 1.96
C GLN A 307 -21.49 22.24 2.47
N ARG A 308 -20.85 21.10 2.20
CA ARG A 308 -21.27 19.78 2.69
C ARG A 308 -20.97 19.58 4.17
N SER A 309 -20.08 20.39 4.76
CA SER A 309 -19.75 20.26 6.17
C SER A 309 -20.90 20.77 7.06
N PRO A 310 -21.37 19.96 8.02
CA PRO A 310 -22.30 20.42 9.06
C PRO A 310 -21.60 21.21 10.17
N SER A 311 -20.26 21.28 10.14
CA SER A 311 -19.41 21.79 11.19
C SER A 311 -18.70 23.07 10.75
N ARG A 312 -18.01 23.74 11.68
CA ARG A 312 -17.08 24.82 11.33
C ARG A 312 -15.99 24.28 10.41
N VAL A 313 -15.60 25.05 9.39
CA VAL A 313 -14.53 24.72 8.45
C VAL A 313 -13.41 25.74 8.56
N LEU A 314 -12.17 25.28 8.68
CA LEU A 314 -10.95 26.08 8.57
C LEU A 314 -10.10 25.55 7.42
N ARG A 315 -9.60 26.46 6.59
CA ARG A 315 -8.79 26.15 5.42
C ARG A 315 -7.32 26.33 5.76
N TYR A 316 -6.49 25.39 5.29
CA TYR A 316 -5.05 25.55 5.30
C TYR A 316 -4.48 25.45 3.88
N GLY A 317 -3.31 26.05 3.64
CA GLY A 317 -2.63 25.93 2.35
C GLY A 317 -1.53 26.95 2.15
N LEU A 318 -1.17 27.27 0.92
CA LEU A 318 -0.09 28.21 0.61
C LEU A 318 -0.58 29.58 0.13
N ASN A 319 -1.86 29.88 0.35
CA ASN A 319 -2.49 31.14 -0.03
C ASN A 319 -2.84 31.99 1.22
N PRO A 320 -2.49 33.29 1.25
CA PRO A 320 -2.81 34.20 2.36
C PRO A 320 -4.32 34.39 2.65
N GLU A 321 -5.20 33.95 1.75
CA GLU A 321 -6.66 33.97 1.96
C GLU A 321 -7.18 32.84 2.87
N PHE A 322 -6.32 31.89 3.25
CA PHE A 322 -6.70 30.77 4.11
C PHE A 322 -6.49 31.07 5.58
N ASP A 323 -7.20 30.33 6.44
CA ASP A 323 -7.13 30.53 7.90
C ASP A 323 -5.72 30.22 8.43
N TYR A 324 -5.08 29.19 7.89
CA TYR A 324 -3.70 28.80 8.19
C TYR A 324 -2.90 28.73 6.90
N TRP A 325 -1.80 29.49 6.80
CA TRP A 325 -1.01 29.46 5.57
C TRP A 325 0.48 29.60 5.81
N ALA A 326 1.25 29.26 4.77
CA ALA A 326 2.68 29.46 4.76
C ALA A 326 3.18 30.06 3.45
N ASP A 327 4.23 30.86 3.55
CA ASP A 327 4.99 31.39 2.43
C ASP A 327 6.50 31.29 2.70
N GLN A 328 7.29 31.94 1.84
CA GLN A 328 8.76 32.02 1.94
C GLN A 328 9.42 30.64 2.12
N ILE A 329 8.87 29.62 1.44
CA ILE A 329 9.38 28.27 1.52
C ILE A 329 10.74 28.20 0.82
N SER A 330 11.76 27.77 1.55
CA SER A 330 13.11 27.55 1.03
C SER A 330 13.61 26.15 1.40
N TYR A 331 14.55 25.62 0.60
CA TYR A 331 15.14 24.30 0.82
C TYR A 331 16.66 24.40 0.81
N GLY A 332 17.32 23.55 1.59
CA GLY A 332 18.77 23.44 1.61
C GLY A 332 19.27 22.20 2.36
N PRO A 333 20.59 22.12 2.60
CA PRO A 333 21.21 20.94 3.23
C PRO A 333 20.72 20.63 4.65
N GLN A 334 20.06 21.59 5.31
CA GLN A 334 19.49 21.43 6.65
C GLN A 334 17.99 21.10 6.64
N GLY A 335 17.36 20.99 5.47
CA GLY A 335 15.93 20.74 5.30
C GLY A 335 15.20 21.92 4.66
N ALA A 336 13.99 22.20 5.13
CA ALA A 336 13.15 23.29 4.66
C ALA A 336 12.92 24.34 5.75
N THR A 337 12.80 25.61 5.34
CA THR A 337 12.24 26.68 6.17
C THR A 337 11.01 27.29 5.49
N PHE A 338 10.09 27.83 6.29
CA PHE A 338 8.90 28.53 5.82
C PHE A 338 8.37 29.45 6.92
N VAL A 339 7.58 30.46 6.56
CA VAL A 339 6.90 31.32 7.52
C VAL A 339 5.44 30.90 7.61
N TYR A 340 4.99 30.57 8.82
CA TYR A 340 3.61 30.24 9.15
C TYR A 340 2.84 31.51 9.53
N HIS A 341 1.54 31.55 9.20
CA HIS A 341 0.65 32.66 9.50
C HIS A 341 -0.73 32.16 9.93
N HIS A 342 -1.27 32.74 11.02
CA HIS A 342 -2.65 32.54 11.47
C HIS A 342 -3.10 33.70 12.37
N GLY A 343 -4.29 34.26 12.14
CA GLY A 343 -4.91 35.22 13.07
C GLY A 343 -4.09 36.50 13.35
N GLY A 344 -3.18 36.88 12.45
CA GLY A 344 -2.23 37.99 12.63
C GLY A 344 -0.94 37.61 13.37
N GLU A 345 -0.85 36.40 13.91
CA GLU A 345 0.41 35.82 14.38
C GLU A 345 1.19 35.20 13.22
N SER A 346 2.52 35.34 13.27
CA SER A 346 3.42 34.70 12.31
C SER A 346 4.67 34.18 13.00
N GLY A 347 5.28 33.15 12.43
CA GLY A 347 6.51 32.57 12.95
C GLY A 347 7.28 31.79 11.90
N GLU A 348 8.61 31.85 11.97
CA GLU A 348 9.48 31.05 11.12
C GLU A 348 9.58 29.61 11.64
N PHE A 349 9.45 28.64 10.74
CA PHE A 349 9.55 27.22 11.03
C PHE A 349 10.71 26.62 10.24
N SER A 350 11.36 25.63 10.84
CA SER A 350 12.40 24.81 10.20
C SER A 350 12.07 23.34 10.40
N THR A 351 12.29 22.52 9.38
CA THR A 351 11.98 21.08 9.38
C THR A 351 12.95 20.31 8.48
N CYS A 352 13.17 19.03 8.75
CA CYS A 352 13.92 18.16 7.83
C CYS A 352 13.08 17.68 6.63
N LEU A 353 11.77 17.91 6.64
CA LEU A 353 10.85 17.45 5.59
C LEU A 353 10.85 18.40 4.39
N LEU A 354 11.07 17.86 3.19
CA LEU A 354 11.19 18.63 1.96
C LEU A 354 9.89 18.65 1.14
N GLY A 355 9.71 19.70 0.34
CA GLY A 355 8.60 19.84 -0.60
C GLY A 355 7.38 20.60 -0.06
N ARG A 356 6.72 21.34 -0.96
CA ARG A 356 5.54 22.16 -0.66
C ARG A 356 4.39 21.36 -0.06
N HIS A 357 4.21 20.13 -0.53
CA HIS A 357 3.20 19.21 -0.03
C HIS A 357 3.50 18.72 1.40
N MET A 358 4.77 18.63 1.82
CA MET A 358 5.12 18.37 3.23
C MET A 358 4.82 19.59 4.10
N VAL A 359 5.13 20.80 3.63
CA VAL A 359 4.74 22.05 4.32
C VAL A 359 3.22 22.12 4.50
N SER A 360 2.45 21.79 3.46
CA SER A 360 0.98 21.70 3.53
C SER A 360 0.49 20.67 4.56
N ASN A 361 1.10 19.47 4.63
CA ASN A 361 0.78 18.48 5.67
C ASN A 361 1.18 18.95 7.09
N ILE A 362 2.27 19.72 7.22
CA ILE A 362 2.65 20.36 8.48
C ILE A 362 1.59 21.39 8.87
N LEU A 363 1.14 22.26 7.94
CA LEU A 363 0.08 23.23 8.19
C LEU A 363 -1.21 22.59 8.68
N ALA A 364 -1.63 21.47 8.09
CA ALA A 364 -2.78 20.70 8.57
C ALA A 364 -2.62 20.27 10.04
N SER A 365 -1.40 19.89 10.42
CA SER A 365 -1.06 19.46 11.78
C SER A 365 -0.96 20.63 12.76
N LEU A 366 -0.40 21.76 12.31
CA LEU A 366 -0.32 22.99 13.08
C LEU A 366 -1.70 23.59 13.35
N ALA A 367 -2.58 23.57 12.34
CA ALA A 367 -3.96 24.03 12.50
C ALA A 367 -4.72 23.23 13.57
N VAL A 368 -4.56 21.90 13.61
CA VAL A 368 -5.12 21.07 14.70
C VAL A 368 -4.48 21.43 16.04
N ALA A 369 -3.15 21.58 16.08
CA ALA A 369 -2.43 21.85 17.31
C ALA A 369 -2.80 23.20 17.94
N ASP A 370 -2.93 24.24 17.12
CA ASP A 370 -3.39 25.57 17.50
C ASP A 370 -4.82 25.53 18.06
N GLN A 371 -5.75 24.82 17.41
CA GLN A 371 -7.13 24.62 17.89
C GLN A 371 -7.21 23.83 19.20
N LEU A 372 -6.18 23.03 19.52
CA LEU A 372 -6.00 22.35 20.80
C LEU A 372 -5.11 23.16 21.77
N GLY A 373 -4.78 24.41 21.44
CA GLY A 373 -4.09 25.36 22.31
C GLY A 373 -2.62 25.04 22.55
N LEU A 374 -1.89 24.52 21.56
CA LEU A 374 -0.44 24.56 21.56
C LEU A 374 0.02 25.99 21.22
N SER A 375 1.00 26.50 21.96
CA SER A 375 1.59 27.80 21.63
C SER A 375 2.46 27.72 20.37
N LEU A 376 2.67 28.86 19.70
CA LEU A 376 3.56 28.95 18.54
C LEU A 376 4.96 28.38 18.83
N ALA A 377 5.50 28.64 20.02
CA ALA A 377 6.81 28.12 20.43
C ALA A 377 6.82 26.58 20.58
N GLN A 378 5.75 25.98 21.09
CA GLN A 378 5.61 24.52 21.15
C GLN A 378 5.55 23.93 19.74
N MET A 379 4.74 24.54 18.87
CA MET A 379 4.62 24.14 17.47
C MET A 379 5.97 24.20 16.73
N GLN A 380 6.73 25.29 16.89
CA GLN A 380 8.05 25.45 16.28
C GLN A 380 9.04 24.38 16.75
N ARG A 381 9.09 24.11 18.07
CA ARG A 381 9.95 23.04 18.61
C ARG A 381 9.59 21.68 18.04
N ALA A 382 8.30 21.36 17.98
CA ALA A 382 7.85 20.06 17.51
C ALA A 382 8.13 19.86 16.02
N VAL A 383 7.90 20.87 15.18
CA VAL A 383 8.21 20.82 13.74
C VAL A 383 9.72 20.70 13.50
N LYS A 384 10.55 21.41 14.27
CA LYS A 384 12.01 21.30 14.22
C LYS A 384 12.51 19.91 14.60
N ALA A 385 11.81 19.23 15.51
CA ALA A 385 12.14 17.88 15.97
C ALA A 385 11.56 16.75 15.08
N LEU A 386 10.84 17.08 14.01
CA LEU A 386 10.32 16.07 13.08
C LEU A 386 11.47 15.23 12.51
N ARG A 387 11.18 13.94 12.33
CA ARG A 387 12.10 12.99 11.72
C ARG A 387 11.76 12.81 10.26
N PRO A 388 12.75 12.47 9.41
CA PRO A 388 12.47 12.14 8.03
C PRO A 388 11.50 10.98 7.92
N ILE A 389 10.58 11.07 6.96
CA ILE A 389 9.67 9.98 6.62
C ILE A 389 10.34 9.17 5.52
N GLU A 390 10.49 7.86 5.75
CA GLU A 390 11.21 6.95 4.85
C GLU A 390 10.67 7.06 3.42
N HIS A 391 11.57 7.26 2.46
CA HIS A 391 11.28 7.40 1.03
C HIS A 391 10.22 8.46 0.66
N ARG A 392 10.22 9.60 1.35
CA ARG A 392 9.36 10.76 1.06
C ARG A 392 10.22 12.02 1.01
N LEU A 393 10.92 12.22 -0.10
CA LEU A 393 11.95 13.27 -0.26
C LEU A 393 12.91 13.33 0.93
N GLN A 394 13.36 12.16 1.38
CA GLN A 394 14.20 12.04 2.56
C GLN A 394 15.59 12.60 2.27
N LEU A 395 15.93 13.73 2.89
CA LEU A 395 17.27 14.28 2.83
C LEU A 395 18.25 13.42 3.64
N ARG A 396 19.31 12.95 2.98
CA ARG A 396 20.39 12.17 3.55
C ARG A 396 21.72 12.86 3.24
N PRO A 397 22.52 13.24 4.25
CA PRO A 397 23.87 13.72 4.01
C PRO A 397 24.73 12.56 3.50
N ALA A 398 25.55 12.80 2.47
CA ALA A 398 26.41 11.81 1.86
C ALA A 398 27.83 12.37 1.69
N GLY A 399 28.57 12.50 2.80
CA GLY A 399 29.87 13.17 2.81
C GLY A 399 29.70 14.65 2.48
N ASP A 400 30.28 15.09 1.36
CA ASP A 400 30.30 16.51 0.97
C ASP A 400 29.13 16.90 0.04
N TYR A 401 28.22 15.99 -0.30
CA TYR A 401 27.05 16.25 -1.13
C TYR A 401 25.76 15.76 -0.46
N SER A 402 24.61 16.15 -0.99
CA SER A 402 23.29 15.80 -0.46
C SER A 402 22.58 14.78 -1.31
N VAL A 403 21.88 13.83 -0.69
CA VAL A 403 21.01 12.87 -1.36
C VAL A 403 19.57 13.10 -0.95
N ILE A 404 18.66 13.18 -1.92
CA ILE A 404 17.22 13.19 -1.70
C ILE A 404 16.68 11.82 -2.13
N ASP A 405 16.17 11.04 -1.18
CA ASP A 405 15.59 9.71 -1.42
C ASP A 405 14.07 9.80 -1.51
N ASP A 406 13.53 9.63 -2.72
CA ASP A 406 12.11 9.53 -3.04
C ASP A 406 11.79 8.23 -3.81
N ALA A 407 12.44 7.13 -3.42
CA ALA A 407 12.50 5.88 -4.18
C ALA A 407 11.32 4.90 -3.94
N PHE A 408 10.17 5.32 -3.39
CA PHE A 408 9.10 4.35 -3.04
C PHE A 408 8.05 4.13 -4.12
N ASN A 409 7.41 5.21 -4.59
CA ASN A 409 6.36 5.14 -5.60
C ASN A 409 6.19 6.50 -6.26
N ALA A 410 6.46 6.55 -7.56
CA ALA A 410 6.33 7.76 -8.34
C ALA A 410 4.93 7.92 -8.94
N ASN A 411 4.40 9.13 -8.85
CA ASN A 411 3.26 9.58 -9.62
C ASN A 411 3.59 10.97 -10.20
N PRO A 412 2.86 11.45 -11.22
CA PRO A 412 3.22 12.70 -11.90
C PRO A 412 3.34 13.90 -10.97
N ALA A 413 2.45 14.02 -9.98
CA ALA A 413 2.50 15.11 -9.01
C ALA A 413 3.70 15.00 -8.05
N GLY A 414 4.03 13.79 -7.62
CA GLY A 414 5.19 13.49 -6.78
C GLY A 414 6.51 13.79 -7.50
N ALA A 415 6.69 13.26 -8.72
CA ALA A 415 7.90 13.48 -9.52
C ALA A 415 8.13 14.96 -9.82
N LYS A 416 7.06 15.71 -10.14
CA LYS A 416 7.13 17.16 -10.31
C LYS A 416 7.57 17.86 -9.01
N ALA A 417 6.98 17.50 -7.87
CA ALA A 417 7.34 18.08 -6.59
C ALA A 417 8.81 17.77 -6.20
N ALA A 418 9.30 16.58 -6.53
CA ALA A 418 10.69 16.19 -6.31
C ALA A 418 11.66 17.06 -7.12
N LEU A 419 11.35 17.30 -8.40
CA LEU A 419 12.12 18.21 -9.25
C LEU A 419 12.07 19.66 -8.78
N GLU A 420 10.92 20.15 -8.29
CA GLU A 420 10.81 21.49 -7.72
C GLU A 420 11.72 21.66 -6.49
N VAL A 421 11.79 20.64 -5.63
CA VAL A 421 12.73 20.63 -4.50
C VAL A 421 14.17 20.64 -5.00
N LEU A 422 14.53 19.75 -5.92
CA LEU A 422 15.88 19.71 -6.49
C LEU A 422 16.29 21.06 -7.12
N ALA A 423 15.38 21.69 -7.86
CA ALA A 423 15.61 22.97 -8.52
C ALA A 423 15.92 24.10 -7.54
N ALA A 424 15.30 24.06 -6.36
CA ALA A 424 15.39 25.09 -5.34
C ALA A 424 16.61 24.94 -4.42
N PHE A 425 17.31 23.81 -4.44
CA PHE A 425 18.63 23.73 -3.80
C PHE A 425 19.63 24.65 -4.53
N GLY A 426 20.31 25.49 -3.75
CA GLY A 426 21.36 26.39 -4.22
C GLY A 426 22.74 25.75 -4.13
N GLY A 427 23.60 26.08 -5.09
CA GLY A 427 24.97 25.55 -5.17
C GLY A 427 25.04 24.13 -5.74
N GLY A 428 26.24 23.73 -6.19
CA GLY A 428 26.51 22.42 -6.75
C GLY A 428 25.75 22.09 -8.04
N GLN A 429 25.94 20.87 -8.52
CA GLN A 429 25.21 20.27 -9.64
C GLN A 429 23.93 19.58 -9.14
N LYS A 430 22.88 19.66 -9.94
CA LYS A 430 21.61 18.95 -9.72
C LYS A 430 21.59 17.68 -10.54
N ILE A 431 21.53 16.54 -9.86
CA ILE A 431 21.64 15.23 -10.49
C ILE A 431 20.38 14.45 -10.16
N ILE A 432 19.73 13.86 -11.17
CA ILE A 432 18.60 12.94 -10.96
C ILE A 432 18.97 11.53 -11.41
N VAL A 433 18.57 10.55 -10.60
CA VAL A 433 18.59 9.13 -10.93
C VAL A 433 17.17 8.62 -10.89
N THR A 434 16.63 8.17 -12.03
CA THR A 434 15.26 7.66 -12.10
C THR A 434 15.12 6.60 -13.18
N PRO A 435 14.32 5.56 -12.94
CA PRO A 435 13.85 4.68 -14.00
C PRO A 435 12.61 5.20 -14.73
N GLY A 436 12.02 6.29 -14.25
CA GLY A 436 10.71 6.77 -14.67
C GLY A 436 9.56 6.14 -13.92
N MET A 437 8.39 6.69 -14.16
CA MET A 437 7.13 6.24 -13.57
C MET A 437 6.62 4.99 -14.27
N VAL A 438 6.06 4.06 -13.50
CA VAL A 438 5.45 2.81 -13.96
C VAL A 438 3.99 2.72 -13.51
N GLU A 439 3.24 1.79 -14.09
CA GLU A 439 1.83 1.51 -13.72
C GLU A 439 0.87 2.68 -14.02
N LEU A 440 1.17 3.49 -15.04
CA LEU A 440 0.34 4.64 -15.44
C LEU A 440 -0.61 4.35 -16.63
N GLY A 441 -0.68 3.09 -17.06
CA GLY A 441 -1.55 2.65 -18.15
C GLY A 441 -1.17 3.29 -19.49
N GLU A 442 -2.16 3.68 -20.29
CA GLU A 442 -1.93 4.24 -21.63
C GLU A 442 -1.18 5.59 -21.64
N ARG A 443 -1.19 6.31 -20.52
CA ARG A 443 -0.54 7.62 -20.37
C ARG A 443 0.91 7.54 -19.90
N GLU A 444 1.41 6.35 -19.61
CA GLU A 444 2.76 6.18 -19.06
C GLU A 444 3.85 6.80 -19.95
N TYR A 445 3.73 6.61 -21.27
CA TYR A 445 4.68 7.17 -22.22
C TYR A 445 4.68 8.70 -22.20
N GLU A 446 3.49 9.30 -22.33
CA GLU A 446 3.29 10.75 -22.36
C GLU A 446 3.83 11.40 -21.07
N LEU A 447 3.44 10.87 -19.91
CA LEU A 447 3.83 11.43 -18.62
C LEU A 447 5.33 11.31 -18.36
N ASN A 448 5.96 10.20 -18.76
CA ASN A 448 7.42 10.06 -18.68
C ASN A 448 8.15 10.95 -19.70
N PHE A 449 7.59 11.15 -20.90
CA PHE A 449 8.15 12.08 -21.88
C PHE A 449 8.13 13.52 -21.35
N GLU A 450 7.03 13.96 -20.74
CA GLU A 450 6.93 15.25 -20.08
C GLU A 450 7.90 15.38 -18.89
N LEU A 451 8.03 14.34 -18.06
CA LEU A 451 9.01 14.30 -16.99
C LEU A 451 10.44 14.45 -17.54
N GLY A 452 10.76 13.80 -18.65
CA GLY A 452 12.02 13.97 -19.41
C GLY A 452 12.32 15.43 -19.72
N ARG A 453 11.32 16.15 -20.26
CA ARG A 453 11.44 17.59 -20.56
C ARG A 453 11.65 18.44 -19.31
N HIS A 454 10.95 18.14 -18.22
CA HIS A 454 11.12 18.87 -16.97
C HIS A 454 12.48 18.63 -16.32
N MET A 455 12.98 17.39 -16.35
CA MET A 455 14.33 17.08 -15.87
C MET A 455 15.39 17.89 -16.63
N ALA A 456 15.26 17.99 -17.95
CA ALA A 456 16.20 18.75 -18.78
C ALA A 456 16.31 20.24 -18.41
N ALA A 457 15.23 20.83 -17.90
CA ALA A 457 15.21 22.23 -17.46
C ALA A 457 15.83 22.45 -16.07
N VAL A 458 15.99 21.39 -15.27
CA VAL A 458 16.38 21.47 -13.85
C VAL A 458 17.75 20.87 -13.59
N CYS A 459 18.08 19.75 -14.25
CA CYS A 459 19.18 18.87 -13.87
C CYS A 459 20.43 19.13 -14.72
N ASP A 460 21.58 19.24 -14.06
CA ASP A 460 22.89 19.25 -14.71
C ASP A 460 23.28 17.87 -15.26
N TRP A 461 22.83 16.80 -14.60
CA TRP A 461 22.99 15.41 -15.05
C TRP A 461 21.70 14.61 -14.88
N ILE A 462 21.40 13.77 -15.87
CA ILE A 462 20.29 12.82 -15.84
C ILE A 462 20.86 11.41 -15.98
N ILE A 463 20.60 10.55 -14.98
CA ILE A 463 20.92 9.12 -15.02
C ILE A 463 19.62 8.34 -15.08
N LEU A 464 19.42 7.64 -16.19
CA LEU A 464 18.25 6.84 -16.46
C LEU A 464 18.54 5.36 -16.19
N VAL A 465 17.70 4.70 -15.39
CA VAL A 465 17.84 3.28 -15.04
C VAL A 465 16.84 2.43 -15.82
N GLY A 466 17.26 1.29 -16.37
CA GLY A 466 16.39 0.45 -17.19
C GLY A 466 16.27 1.01 -18.61
N PRO A 467 17.10 0.55 -19.56
CA PRO A 467 17.15 1.11 -20.91
C PRO A 467 15.83 1.07 -21.67
N ALA A 468 15.00 0.03 -21.50
CA ALA A 468 13.70 -0.03 -22.17
C ALA A 468 12.68 0.85 -21.47
N GLN A 469 12.58 0.79 -20.14
CA GLN A 469 11.60 1.56 -19.36
C GLN A 469 11.83 3.07 -19.47
N SER A 470 13.09 3.52 -19.41
CA SER A 470 13.44 4.94 -19.39
C SER A 470 13.47 5.60 -20.78
N ARG A 471 13.12 4.86 -21.84
CA ARG A 471 13.07 5.36 -23.21
C ARG A 471 12.27 6.67 -23.37
N PRO A 472 11.01 6.79 -22.91
CA PRO A 472 10.24 8.04 -23.02
C PRO A 472 10.90 9.22 -22.31
N LEU A 473 11.53 9.02 -21.14
CA LEU A 473 12.27 10.06 -20.43
C LEU A 473 13.44 10.59 -21.26
N ARG A 474 14.22 9.67 -21.86
CA ARG A 474 15.33 10.01 -22.74
C ARG A 474 14.86 10.84 -23.94
N GLU A 475 13.80 10.38 -24.61
CA GLU A 475 13.23 11.08 -25.76
C GLU A 475 12.70 12.47 -25.36
N GLY A 476 12.05 12.59 -24.20
CA GLY A 476 11.59 13.86 -23.66
C GLY A 476 12.73 14.83 -23.35
N ALA A 477 13.78 14.37 -22.66
CA ALA A 477 14.94 15.19 -22.35
C ALA A 477 15.65 15.68 -23.63
N LEU A 478 15.87 14.79 -24.60
CA LEU A 478 16.50 15.15 -25.88
C LEU A 478 15.64 16.08 -26.73
N ALA A 479 14.31 15.96 -26.68
CA ALA A 479 13.38 16.88 -27.34
C ALA A 479 13.38 18.29 -26.71
N ALA A 480 13.94 18.43 -25.51
CA ALA A 480 14.20 19.71 -24.85
C ALA A 480 15.66 20.17 -24.99
N ASP A 481 16.35 19.72 -26.04
CA ASP A 481 17.74 20.07 -26.38
C ASP A 481 18.76 19.74 -25.29
N TYR A 482 18.49 18.72 -24.47
CA TYR A 482 19.41 18.30 -23.42
C TYR A 482 20.71 17.70 -23.97
N ALA A 483 21.84 18.05 -23.34
CA ALA A 483 23.17 17.61 -23.73
C ALA A 483 23.32 16.08 -23.60
N ARG A 484 23.62 15.39 -24.70
CA ARG A 484 23.72 13.91 -24.75
C ARG A 484 24.82 13.37 -23.84
N GLU A 485 25.91 14.11 -23.70
CA GLU A 485 27.04 13.76 -22.85
C GLU A 485 26.72 13.85 -21.34
N ARG A 486 25.62 14.51 -20.97
CA ARG A 486 25.14 14.61 -19.58
C ARG A 486 23.93 13.71 -19.29
N LEU A 487 23.53 12.91 -20.27
CA LEU A 487 22.47 11.92 -20.15
C LEU A 487 23.08 10.52 -20.19
N ILE A 488 23.04 9.82 -19.07
CA ILE A 488 23.58 8.46 -18.91
C ILE A 488 22.41 7.49 -18.81
N VAL A 489 22.46 6.37 -19.55
CA VAL A 489 21.50 5.28 -19.43
C VAL A 489 22.23 4.05 -18.92
N VAL A 490 21.72 3.43 -17.86
CA VAL A 490 22.33 2.29 -17.17
C VAL A 490 21.33 1.15 -17.02
N ALA A 491 21.82 -0.08 -16.84
CA ALA A 491 20.98 -1.25 -16.65
C ALA A 491 20.33 -1.26 -15.25
N ASP A 492 21.10 -0.91 -14.21
CA ASP A 492 20.65 -1.02 -12.82
C ASP A 492 21.18 0.11 -11.91
N LEU A 493 20.68 0.13 -10.68
CA LEU A 493 21.09 1.11 -9.67
C LEU A 493 22.55 0.98 -9.22
N ASN A 494 23.18 -0.19 -9.36
CA ASN A 494 24.60 -0.34 -9.03
C ASN A 494 25.47 0.36 -10.07
N GLU A 495 25.14 0.22 -11.34
CA GLU A 495 25.80 0.94 -12.43
C GLU A 495 25.55 2.46 -12.29
N ALA A 496 24.34 2.89 -11.95
CA ALA A 496 24.06 4.30 -11.63
C ALA A 496 24.99 4.84 -10.54
N ARG A 497 25.20 4.08 -9.45
CA ARG A 497 26.10 4.46 -8.34
C ARG A 497 27.56 4.57 -8.77
N GLN A 498 28.02 3.71 -9.68
CA GLN A 498 29.39 3.79 -10.22
C GLN A 498 29.59 5.07 -11.04
N HIS A 499 28.60 5.46 -11.85
CA HIS A 499 28.63 6.71 -12.60
C HIS A 499 28.57 7.93 -11.68
N LEU A 500 27.69 7.91 -10.68
CA LEU A 500 27.61 8.96 -9.65
C LEU A 500 28.96 9.24 -9.00
N GLY A 501 29.68 8.18 -8.60
CA GLY A 501 31.01 8.33 -7.97
C GLY A 501 32.08 9.01 -8.84
N ARG A 502 31.84 9.16 -10.16
CA ARG A 502 32.75 9.85 -11.08
C ARG A 502 32.34 11.30 -11.36
N ILE A 503 31.05 11.63 -11.23
CA ILE A 503 30.51 12.94 -11.61
C ILE A 503 30.25 13.86 -10.41
N VAL A 504 29.86 13.29 -9.28
CA VAL A 504 29.44 14.05 -8.09
C VAL A 504 30.63 14.81 -7.49
N ARG A 505 30.36 16.06 -7.10
CA ARG A 505 31.30 16.98 -6.47
C ARG A 505 30.76 17.47 -5.13
N PRO A 506 31.63 18.02 -4.26
CA PRO A 506 31.20 18.70 -3.04
C PRO A 506 30.16 19.78 -3.33
N GLY A 507 29.06 19.79 -2.57
CA GLY A 507 27.94 20.72 -2.70
C GLY A 507 26.84 20.26 -3.66
N ASP A 508 27.03 19.18 -4.42
CA ASP A 508 26.02 18.67 -5.34
C ASP A 508 24.79 18.08 -4.61
N VAL A 509 23.70 17.92 -5.35
CA VAL A 509 22.46 17.31 -4.86
C VAL A 509 22.01 16.22 -5.81
N VAL A 510 21.87 15.01 -5.28
CA VAL A 510 21.45 13.83 -6.03
C VAL A 510 20.04 13.43 -5.59
N LEU A 511 19.08 13.47 -6.50
CA LEU A 511 17.72 12.97 -6.30
C LEU A 511 17.61 11.54 -6.84
N PHE A 512 17.27 10.58 -5.97
CA PHE A 512 16.80 9.27 -6.39
C PHE A 512 15.27 9.32 -6.42
N GLU A 513 14.70 9.25 -7.62
CA GLU A 513 13.27 9.33 -7.85
C GLU A 513 12.77 7.99 -8.39
N ASN A 514 11.80 7.41 -7.71
CA ASN A 514 11.25 6.08 -7.95
C ASN A 514 12.25 4.90 -7.77
N ASP A 515 11.73 3.69 -7.61
CA ASP A 515 12.49 2.44 -7.70
C ASP A 515 11.76 1.48 -8.66
N LEU A 516 12.53 0.70 -9.42
CA LEU A 516 11.96 -0.27 -10.34
C LEU A 516 11.45 -1.48 -9.55
N PRO A 517 10.17 -1.86 -9.68
CA PRO A 517 9.74 -3.15 -9.15
C PRO A 517 10.52 -4.29 -9.80
N ASP A 518 10.81 -5.36 -9.06
CA ASP A 518 11.53 -6.55 -9.57
C ASP A 518 10.98 -7.15 -10.87
N THR A 519 9.73 -6.84 -11.24
CA THR A 519 9.11 -7.24 -12.51
C THR A 519 9.69 -6.55 -13.74
N TYR A 520 10.42 -5.45 -13.57
CA TYR A 520 11.01 -4.62 -14.61
C TYR A 520 12.55 -4.64 -14.61
N ASN A 521 13.18 -5.45 -13.75
CA ASN A 521 14.63 -5.66 -13.81
C ASN A 521 14.96 -6.42 -15.11
N GLU A 522 15.68 -5.74 -16.00
CA GLU A 522 16.14 -6.25 -17.31
C GLU A 522 17.35 -7.19 -17.19
#